data_AF-A0A969WX41-F1
#
_entry.id   AF-A0A969WX41-F1
#
_cell.length_a   1.000
_cell.length_b   1.000
_cell.length_c   1.000
_cell.angle_alpha   90.00
_cell.angle_beta   90.00
_cell.angle_gamma   90.00
#
_symmetry.space_group_name_H-M   'P 1'
#
loop_
_entity.id
_entity.type
_entity.pdbx_description
1 polymer ?
#
loop_
_entity_poly.entity_id
_entity_poly.type
_entity_poly.pdbx_seq_one_letter_code
_entity_poly.pdbx_strand_id
1 'polypeptide(L)'
;ITPEWVQVGNEIPSGMLYPEGHIDNWPQLVELLNMGYDAIKEASPTSQVILHVDQGNNNERFRWWFDNATKYGAKYDIIGMSYYPYWLEGKPDYTENINNLAANLKDMVARYNKDVMVVEVGGEDNKPQNTYDMLTAVINRVREVPNNRGLGVFYWEPQGARSWSGYALSAWGSDGKPTKALEAFKN
;
A
#
# COMPACT_ATOMS: atom_id res chain seq x y z
N ILE A 1 -15.54 5.05 -19.20
CA ILE A 1 -14.27 4.58 -18.60
C ILE A 1 -14.57 4.33 -17.13
N THR A 2 -14.26 3.15 -16.61
CA THR A 2 -14.40 2.81 -15.19
C THR A 2 -13.01 2.53 -14.61
N PRO A 3 -12.74 2.89 -13.34
CA PRO A 3 -11.45 2.60 -12.73
C PRO A 3 -11.28 1.10 -12.49
N GLU A 4 -10.08 0.56 -12.64
CA GLU A 4 -9.80 -0.85 -12.30
C GLU A 4 -9.84 -1.06 -10.77
N TRP A 5 -9.23 -0.14 -10.03
CA TRP A 5 -9.18 -0.14 -8.57
C TRP A 5 -9.67 1.18 -7.99
N VAL A 6 -10.31 1.11 -6.82
CA VAL A 6 -10.69 2.29 -6.03
C VAL A 6 -10.38 2.02 -4.56
N GLN A 7 -9.69 2.95 -3.90
CA GLN A 7 -9.49 2.90 -2.46
C GLN A 7 -10.65 3.58 -1.72
N VAL A 8 -11.15 2.95 -0.66
CA VAL A 8 -12.01 3.59 0.33
C VAL A 8 -11.15 3.98 1.53
N GLY A 9 -10.67 5.23 1.51
CA GLY A 9 -9.68 5.75 2.47
C GLY A 9 -8.23 5.59 2.00
N ASN A 10 -7.33 6.39 2.57
CA ASN A 10 -5.89 6.30 2.34
C ASN A 10 -5.17 6.16 3.68
N GLU A 11 -4.32 5.14 3.84
CA GLU A 11 -3.61 4.84 5.09
C GLU A 11 -4.51 5.07 6.31
N ILE A 12 -5.45 4.15 6.55
CA ILE A 12 -6.49 4.29 7.60
C ILE A 12 -6.25 3.39 8.84
N PRO A 13 -5.01 3.24 9.36
CA PRO A 13 -4.73 2.37 10.50
C PRO A 13 -5.50 2.79 11.77
N SER A 14 -5.84 4.07 11.90
CA SER A 14 -6.63 4.65 12.97
C SER A 14 -8.05 5.06 12.53
N GLY A 15 -8.43 4.74 11.29
CA GLY A 15 -9.74 5.04 10.72
C GLY A 15 -9.74 6.23 9.75
N MET A 16 -10.92 6.76 9.44
CA MET A 16 -11.13 7.87 8.51
C MET A 16 -12.27 8.78 8.98
N LEU A 17 -12.39 10.02 8.46
CA LEU A 17 -13.51 10.93 8.78
C LEU A 17 -13.74 11.08 10.30
N TYR A 18 -12.77 11.68 10.98
CA TYR A 18 -12.75 11.76 12.44
C TYR A 18 -13.74 12.81 12.95
N PRO A 19 -14.42 12.56 14.10
CA PRO A 19 -14.29 11.38 14.96
C PRO A 19 -15.12 10.16 14.52
N GLU A 20 -16.07 10.31 13.60
CA GLU A 20 -17.11 9.31 13.29
C GLU A 20 -16.55 7.97 12.78
N GLY A 21 -15.47 7.98 12.02
CA GLY A 21 -14.81 6.74 11.55
C GLY A 21 -13.51 6.43 12.26
N HIS A 22 -13.33 6.80 13.53
CA HIS A 22 -12.19 6.33 14.34
C HIS A 22 -12.30 4.83 14.66
N ILE A 23 -11.16 4.14 14.78
CA ILE A 23 -11.08 2.73 15.21
C ILE A 23 -11.58 2.46 16.66
N ASP A 24 -11.93 3.50 17.41
CA ASP A 24 -12.55 3.34 18.73
C ASP A 24 -14.02 2.93 18.59
N ASN A 25 -14.62 3.17 17.42
CA ASN A 25 -15.97 2.75 17.07
C ASN A 25 -15.97 1.96 15.74
N TRP A 26 -15.44 0.74 15.81
CA TRP A 26 -15.38 -0.15 14.65
C TRP A 26 -16.71 -0.40 13.92
N PRO A 27 -17.87 -0.58 14.61
CA PRO A 27 -19.15 -0.68 13.92
C PRO A 27 -19.43 0.52 13.01
N GLN A 28 -19.19 1.74 13.49
CA GLN A 28 -19.42 2.97 12.71
C GLN A 28 -18.39 3.15 11.59
N LEU A 29 -17.11 2.86 11.84
CA LEU A 29 -16.09 2.86 10.79
C LEU A 29 -16.45 1.87 9.67
N VAL A 30 -16.86 0.65 10.00
CA VAL A 30 -17.24 -0.35 8.99
C VAL A 30 -18.51 0.04 8.22
N GLU A 31 -19.47 0.72 8.85
CA GLU A 31 -20.61 1.30 8.14
C GLU A 31 -20.15 2.31 7.08
N LEU A 32 -19.24 3.23 7.43
CA LEU A 32 -18.67 4.20 6.49
C LEU A 32 -17.89 3.52 5.35
N LEU A 33 -17.08 2.51 5.64
CA LEU A 33 -16.35 1.73 4.64
C LEU A 33 -17.31 1.01 3.68
N ASN A 34 -18.35 0.38 4.22
CA ASN A 34 -19.33 -0.36 3.44
C ASN A 34 -20.17 0.55 2.54
N MET A 35 -20.53 1.76 3.00
CA MET A 35 -21.18 2.75 2.14
C MET A 35 -20.29 3.15 0.96
N GLY A 36 -18.98 3.36 1.20
CA GLY A 36 -18.02 3.62 0.13
C GLY A 36 -17.93 2.46 -0.86
N TYR A 37 -17.81 1.23 -0.35
CA TYR A 37 -17.80 0.02 -1.18
C TYR A 37 -19.07 -0.10 -2.03
N ASP A 38 -20.25 0.03 -1.41
CA ASP A 38 -21.54 -0.14 -2.09
C ASP A 38 -21.73 0.94 -3.18
N ALA A 39 -21.36 2.19 -2.91
CA ALA A 39 -21.38 3.27 -3.90
C ALA A 39 -20.45 2.99 -5.09
N ILE A 40 -19.25 2.45 -4.83
CA ILE A 40 -18.32 2.05 -5.90
C ILE A 40 -18.93 0.92 -6.74
N LYS A 41 -19.52 -0.09 -6.11
CA LYS A 41 -20.14 -1.21 -6.83
C LYS A 41 -21.39 -0.81 -7.61
N GLU A 42 -22.14 0.18 -7.14
CA GLU A 42 -23.27 0.75 -7.87
C GLU A 42 -22.80 1.48 -9.14
N ALA A 43 -21.79 2.33 -9.02
CA ALA A 43 -21.27 3.12 -10.13
C ALA A 43 -20.39 2.31 -11.10
N SER A 44 -19.63 1.35 -10.60
CA SER A 44 -18.68 0.53 -11.33
C SER A 44 -18.57 -0.88 -10.73
N PRO A 45 -19.48 -1.79 -11.09
CA PRO A 45 -19.57 -3.13 -10.50
C PRO A 45 -18.29 -3.97 -10.62
N THR A 46 -17.47 -3.70 -11.64
CA THR A 46 -16.23 -4.41 -11.92
C THR A 46 -15.00 -3.83 -11.21
N SER A 47 -15.07 -2.60 -10.68
CA SER A 47 -13.94 -2.01 -9.95
C SER A 47 -13.66 -2.79 -8.68
N GLN A 48 -12.41 -3.12 -8.43
CA GLN A 48 -12.01 -3.76 -7.19
C GLN A 48 -11.78 -2.69 -6.09
N VAL A 49 -12.30 -2.96 -4.90
CA VAL A 49 -12.20 -2.03 -3.77
C VAL A 49 -11.04 -2.40 -2.86
N ILE A 50 -10.14 -1.44 -2.64
CA ILE A 50 -8.96 -1.57 -1.78
C ILE A 50 -9.24 -0.92 -0.43
N LEU A 51 -8.91 -1.63 0.66
CA LEU A 51 -8.67 -1.02 1.98
C LEU A 51 -7.16 -0.96 2.23
N HIS A 52 -6.68 0.22 2.61
CA HIS A 52 -5.26 0.56 2.61
C HIS A 52 -4.75 0.90 4.02
N VAL A 53 -3.74 0.17 4.49
CA VAL A 53 -3.05 0.40 5.76
C VAL A 53 -1.55 0.66 5.52
N ASP A 54 -0.94 1.49 6.35
CA ASP A 54 0.48 1.85 6.32
C ASP A 54 1.38 0.79 7.00
N GLN A 55 2.69 0.91 6.81
CA GLN A 55 3.71 0.01 7.39
C GLN A 55 3.53 -1.47 7.00
N GLY A 56 3.57 -1.77 5.70
CA GLY A 56 3.45 -3.13 5.15
C GLY A 56 4.45 -4.16 5.70
N ASN A 57 5.53 -3.71 6.36
CA ASN A 57 6.46 -4.57 7.09
C ASN A 57 5.96 -5.00 8.50
N ASN A 58 4.85 -4.45 9.00
CA ASN A 58 4.33 -4.70 10.34
C ASN A 58 3.10 -5.62 10.27
N ASN A 59 3.33 -6.94 10.34
CA ASN A 59 2.25 -7.92 10.24
C ASN A 59 1.25 -7.85 11.40
N GLU A 60 1.69 -7.53 12.61
CA GLU A 60 0.80 -7.42 13.78
C GLU A 60 -0.21 -6.28 13.61
N ARG A 61 0.22 -5.12 13.10
CA ARG A 61 -0.64 -3.98 12.77
C ARG A 61 -1.72 -4.38 11.76
N PHE A 62 -1.32 -5.04 10.68
CA PHE A 62 -2.24 -5.50 9.64
C PHE A 62 -3.23 -6.53 10.18
N ARG A 63 -2.76 -7.54 10.91
CA ARG A 63 -3.62 -8.55 11.52
C ARG A 63 -4.64 -7.92 12.45
N TRP A 64 -4.22 -7.03 13.34
CA TRP A 64 -5.12 -6.36 14.27
C TRP A 64 -6.21 -5.57 13.54
N TRP A 65 -5.84 -4.81 12.51
CA TRP A 65 -6.78 -3.99 11.77
C TRP A 65 -7.77 -4.85 10.96
N PHE A 66 -7.27 -5.81 10.17
CA PHE A 66 -8.11 -6.66 9.33
C PHE A 66 -8.91 -7.71 10.11
N ASP A 67 -8.47 -8.12 11.31
CA ASP A 67 -9.27 -8.95 12.22
C ASP A 67 -10.50 -8.19 12.70
N ASN A 68 -10.35 -6.94 13.09
CA ASN A 68 -11.49 -6.11 13.48
C ASN A 68 -12.38 -5.80 12.28
N ALA A 69 -11.82 -5.37 11.14
CA ALA A 69 -12.59 -5.11 9.93
C ALA A 69 -13.41 -6.35 9.50
N THR A 70 -12.81 -7.54 9.55
CA THR A 70 -13.51 -8.81 9.26
C THR A 70 -14.59 -9.11 10.30
N LYS A 71 -14.29 -8.96 11.60
CA LYS A 71 -15.25 -9.19 12.69
C LYS A 71 -16.53 -8.36 12.54
N TYR A 72 -16.42 -7.11 12.08
CA TYR A 72 -17.56 -6.21 11.92
C TYR A 72 -18.15 -6.20 10.49
N GLY A 73 -17.61 -7.00 9.57
CA GLY A 73 -18.19 -7.20 8.24
C GLY A 73 -17.83 -6.13 7.21
N ALA A 74 -16.60 -5.62 7.24
CA ALA A 74 -16.09 -4.73 6.19
C ALA A 74 -16.05 -5.43 4.83
N LYS A 75 -16.57 -4.76 3.80
CA LYS A 75 -16.57 -5.19 2.40
C LYS A 75 -15.37 -4.59 1.68
N TYR A 76 -14.58 -5.45 1.04
CA TYR A 76 -13.42 -5.08 0.24
C TYR A 76 -12.93 -6.28 -0.59
N ASP A 77 -12.18 -6.00 -1.65
CA ASP A 77 -11.65 -7.00 -2.57
C ASP A 77 -10.15 -7.23 -2.37
N ILE A 78 -9.40 -6.16 -2.06
CA ILE A 78 -7.94 -6.15 -2.01
C ILE A 78 -7.45 -5.50 -0.71
N ILE A 79 -6.35 -6.03 -0.17
CA ILE A 79 -5.58 -5.42 0.92
C ILE A 79 -4.43 -4.61 0.33
N GLY A 80 -4.48 -3.30 0.50
CA GLY A 80 -3.44 -2.36 0.09
C GLY A 80 -2.44 -2.08 1.21
N MET A 81 -1.16 -1.96 0.85
CA MET A 81 -0.08 -1.66 1.78
C MET A 81 0.77 -0.49 1.30
N SER A 82 1.12 0.43 2.20
CA SER A 82 2.28 1.31 2.01
C SER A 82 3.55 0.67 2.56
N TYR A 83 4.66 0.78 1.85
CA TYR A 83 5.96 0.29 2.29
C TYR A 83 7.07 1.33 2.10
N TYR A 84 7.54 1.88 3.21
CA TYR A 84 8.55 2.93 3.26
C TYR A 84 9.53 2.71 4.40
N PRO A 85 10.70 2.08 4.16
CA PRO A 85 11.76 1.99 5.17
C PRO A 85 12.19 3.36 5.71
N TYR A 86 12.12 4.40 4.87
CA TYR A 86 12.46 5.78 5.22
C TYR A 86 11.62 6.39 6.36
N TRP A 87 10.35 5.96 6.52
CA TRP A 87 9.45 6.48 7.55
C TRP A 87 9.43 5.66 8.84
N LEU A 88 10.12 4.51 8.85
CA LEU A 88 10.25 3.69 10.05
C LEU A 88 11.21 4.33 11.04
N GLU A 89 11.02 4.02 12.32
CA GLU A 89 11.95 4.42 13.38
C GLU A 89 13.36 3.91 13.06
N GLY A 90 14.36 4.79 13.19
CA GLY A 90 15.75 4.49 12.83
C GLY A 90 16.06 4.55 11.34
N LYS A 91 15.06 4.68 10.46
CA LYS A 91 15.21 4.71 8.98
C LYS A 91 16.09 3.56 8.44
N PRO A 92 15.77 2.30 8.80
CA PRO A 92 16.56 1.14 8.40
C PRO A 92 16.64 1.03 6.87
N ASP A 93 17.68 0.38 6.39
CA ASP A 93 17.73 -0.01 4.98
C ASP A 93 16.63 -1.05 4.69
N TYR A 94 16.14 -1.08 3.44
CA TYR A 94 15.09 -2.02 3.06
C TYR A 94 15.49 -3.49 3.28
N THR A 95 16.79 -3.81 3.20
CA THR A 95 17.31 -5.17 3.40
C THR A 95 16.98 -5.73 4.78
N GLU A 96 16.79 -4.88 5.78
CA GLU A 96 16.50 -5.28 7.17
C GLU A 96 15.05 -5.75 7.35
N ASN A 97 14.13 -5.29 6.52
CA ASN A 97 12.69 -5.48 6.74
C ASN A 97 11.89 -5.94 5.51
N ILE A 98 12.53 -6.13 4.35
CA ILE A 98 11.88 -6.65 3.14
C ILE A 98 11.27 -8.05 3.33
N ASN A 99 11.89 -8.90 4.17
CA ASN A 99 11.35 -10.21 4.51
C ASN A 99 10.07 -10.10 5.36
N ASN A 100 9.94 -9.04 6.16
CA ASN A 100 8.74 -8.79 6.95
C ASN A 100 7.57 -8.37 6.05
N LEU A 101 7.83 -7.53 5.03
CA LEU A 101 6.85 -7.24 3.98
C LEU A 101 6.41 -8.53 3.28
N ALA A 102 7.35 -9.37 2.86
CA ALA A 102 7.04 -10.64 2.20
C ALA A 102 6.17 -11.56 3.06
N ALA A 103 6.48 -11.67 4.36
CA ALA A 103 5.71 -12.45 5.31
C ALA A 103 4.29 -11.87 5.48
N ASN A 104 4.16 -10.55 5.59
CA ASN A 104 2.88 -9.89 5.75
C ASN A 104 1.98 -10.08 4.52
N LEU A 105 2.50 -9.88 3.30
CA LEU A 105 1.77 -10.11 2.05
C LEU A 105 1.18 -11.52 1.98
N LYS A 106 1.98 -12.55 2.31
CA LYS A 106 1.55 -13.95 2.30
C LYS A 106 0.51 -14.25 3.37
N ASP A 107 0.68 -13.68 4.55
CA ASP A 107 -0.24 -13.86 5.67
C ASP A 107 -1.62 -13.24 5.39
N MET A 108 -1.67 -12.02 4.84
CA MET A 108 -2.93 -11.36 4.48
C MET A 108 -3.77 -12.20 3.50
N VAL A 109 -3.11 -12.79 2.49
CA VAL A 109 -3.74 -13.71 1.55
C VAL A 109 -4.25 -14.96 2.26
N ALA A 110 -3.40 -15.61 3.06
CA ALA A 110 -3.74 -16.87 3.73
C ALA A 110 -4.87 -16.71 4.75
N ARG A 111 -4.92 -15.56 5.45
CA ARG A 111 -5.83 -15.33 6.58
C ARG A 111 -7.18 -14.78 6.17
N TYR A 112 -7.21 -13.83 5.24
CA TYR A 112 -8.44 -13.14 4.85
C TYR A 112 -8.97 -13.59 3.48
N ASN A 113 -8.21 -14.41 2.76
CA ASN A 113 -8.53 -14.85 1.41
C ASN A 113 -8.76 -13.65 0.46
N LYS A 114 -7.94 -12.61 0.60
CA LYS A 114 -7.96 -11.40 -0.25
C LYS A 114 -6.67 -11.27 -1.01
N ASP A 115 -6.73 -10.67 -2.19
CA ASP A 115 -5.53 -10.35 -2.94
C ASP A 115 -4.83 -9.14 -2.30
N VAL A 116 -3.53 -8.98 -2.57
CA VAL A 116 -2.69 -7.95 -1.93
C VAL A 116 -1.99 -7.09 -2.97
N MET A 117 -1.74 -5.84 -2.60
CA MET A 117 -1.04 -4.88 -3.46
C MET A 117 -0.20 -3.94 -2.61
N VAL A 118 1.00 -3.58 -3.09
CA VAL A 118 1.76 -2.47 -2.51
C VAL A 118 1.34 -1.21 -3.25
N VAL A 119 0.46 -0.42 -2.63
CA VAL A 119 -0.19 0.73 -3.28
C VAL A 119 0.60 2.03 -3.11
N GLU A 120 1.56 2.06 -2.18
CA GLU A 120 2.55 3.12 -2.11
C GLU A 120 3.93 2.54 -1.74
N VAL A 121 4.95 2.92 -2.51
CA VAL A 121 6.37 2.69 -2.20
C VAL A 121 7.20 3.85 -2.75
N GLY A 122 8.33 4.12 -2.11
CA GLY A 122 9.28 5.12 -2.56
C GLY A 122 10.58 5.02 -1.75
N GLY A 123 11.68 5.39 -2.39
CA GLY A 123 13.01 5.34 -1.80
C GLY A 123 13.74 6.65 -1.99
N GLU A 124 14.81 6.86 -1.23
CA GLU A 124 15.52 8.14 -1.20
C GLU A 124 16.03 8.55 -2.59
N ASP A 125 15.72 9.80 -2.96
CA ASP A 125 16.04 10.40 -4.26
C ASP A 125 17.54 10.49 -4.53
N ASN A 126 18.33 10.66 -3.47
CA ASN A 126 19.79 10.73 -3.50
C ASN A 126 20.47 9.35 -3.52
N LYS A 127 19.70 8.25 -3.48
CA LYS A 127 20.20 6.86 -3.55
C LYS A 127 19.53 6.07 -4.68
N PRO A 128 19.61 6.51 -5.95
CA PRO A 128 18.85 5.90 -7.05
C PRO A 128 19.16 4.41 -7.29
N GLN A 129 20.39 3.97 -7.01
CA GLN A 129 20.75 2.55 -7.08
C GLN A 129 20.06 1.72 -5.98
N ASN A 130 20.13 2.17 -4.73
CA ASN A 130 19.47 1.48 -3.61
C ASN A 130 17.95 1.47 -3.80
N THR A 131 17.37 2.58 -4.27
CA THR A 131 15.93 2.64 -4.60
C THR A 131 15.56 1.67 -5.72
N TYR A 132 16.40 1.52 -6.76
CA TYR A 132 16.21 0.48 -7.79
C TYR A 132 16.24 -0.94 -7.18
N ASP A 133 17.22 -1.23 -6.31
CA ASP A 133 17.38 -2.55 -5.69
C ASP A 133 16.21 -2.87 -4.73
N MET A 134 15.75 -1.87 -3.98
CA MET A 134 14.56 -1.96 -3.12
C MET A 134 13.30 -2.23 -3.94
N LEU A 135 13.04 -1.46 -5.00
CA LEU A 135 11.85 -1.65 -5.83
C LEU A 135 11.86 -3.03 -6.50
N THR A 136 13.01 -3.47 -7.00
CA THR A 136 13.19 -4.82 -7.54
C THR A 136 12.83 -5.87 -6.49
N ALA A 137 13.32 -5.69 -5.25
CA ALA A 137 13.00 -6.61 -4.17
C ALA A 137 11.50 -6.61 -3.81
N VAL A 138 10.86 -5.44 -3.70
CA VAL A 138 9.41 -5.31 -3.42
C VAL A 138 8.58 -5.98 -4.52
N ILE A 139 8.87 -5.70 -5.80
CA ILE A 139 8.21 -6.32 -6.96
C ILE A 139 8.34 -7.84 -6.90
N ASN A 140 9.53 -8.35 -6.59
CA ASN A 140 9.74 -9.79 -6.43
C ASN A 140 8.93 -10.36 -5.27
N ARG A 141 8.86 -9.68 -4.11
CA ARG A 141 8.05 -10.15 -2.97
C ARG A 141 6.56 -10.18 -3.26
N VAL A 142 6.05 -9.23 -4.03
CA VAL A 142 4.66 -9.24 -4.51
C VAL A 142 4.44 -10.39 -5.48
N ARG A 143 5.35 -10.64 -6.43
CA ARG A 143 5.28 -11.79 -7.36
C ARG A 143 5.37 -13.15 -6.66
N GLU A 144 6.09 -13.24 -5.54
CA GLU A 144 6.23 -14.45 -4.72
C GLU A 144 4.97 -14.82 -3.92
N VAL A 145 3.95 -13.95 -3.91
CA VAL A 145 2.66 -14.25 -3.25
C VAL A 145 1.98 -15.40 -4.01
N PRO A 146 1.62 -16.51 -3.33
CA PRO A 146 1.07 -17.69 -3.98
C PRO A 146 -0.19 -17.42 -4.83
N ASN A 147 -0.36 -18.21 -5.88
CA ASN A 147 -1.54 -18.20 -6.76
C ASN A 147 -1.77 -16.86 -7.50
N ASN A 148 -0.69 -16.11 -7.77
CA ASN A 148 -0.73 -14.79 -8.44
C ASN A 148 -1.60 -13.77 -7.71
N ARG A 149 -1.65 -13.85 -6.37
CA ARG A 149 -2.51 -12.98 -5.53
C ARG A 149 -1.84 -11.69 -5.08
N GLY A 150 -0.57 -11.48 -5.46
CA GLY A 150 0.10 -10.19 -5.37
C GLY A 150 -0.07 -9.45 -6.69
N LEU A 151 -0.91 -8.40 -6.69
CA LEU A 151 -1.44 -7.82 -7.92
C LEU A 151 -0.57 -6.72 -8.53
N GLY A 152 0.22 -6.02 -7.71
CA GLY A 152 1.00 -4.91 -8.21
C GLY A 152 1.76 -4.11 -7.16
N VAL A 153 2.55 -3.16 -7.68
CA VAL A 153 3.35 -2.21 -6.92
C VAL A 153 3.19 -0.83 -7.56
N PHE A 154 2.85 0.18 -6.78
CA PHE A 154 2.72 1.58 -7.21
C PHE A 154 3.80 2.45 -6.55
N TYR A 155 4.63 3.11 -7.35
CA TYR A 155 5.53 4.14 -6.84
C TYR A 155 4.75 5.42 -6.59
N TRP A 156 4.87 6.01 -5.41
CA TRP A 156 4.15 7.23 -5.05
C TRP A 156 4.90 8.49 -5.48
N GLU A 157 4.23 9.33 -6.27
CA GLU A 157 4.74 10.63 -6.77
C GLU A 157 6.19 10.58 -7.29
N PRO A 158 6.52 9.70 -8.25
CA PRO A 158 7.90 9.61 -8.73
C PRO A 158 8.36 10.92 -9.36
N GLN A 159 7.47 11.63 -10.05
CA GLN A 159 7.69 12.95 -10.65
C GLN A 159 7.60 14.13 -9.67
N GLY A 160 7.36 13.89 -8.37
CA GLY A 160 7.21 14.91 -7.32
C GLY A 160 8.51 15.64 -7.01
N ALA A 161 9.25 16.06 -8.04
CA ALA A 161 10.64 16.48 -8.05
C ALA A 161 10.98 17.35 -6.84
N ARG A 162 12.03 16.94 -6.11
CA ARG A 162 12.43 17.57 -4.85
C ARG A 162 12.66 19.07 -4.95
N SER A 163 13.07 19.56 -6.12
CA SER A 163 13.36 20.97 -6.38
C SER A 163 12.19 21.91 -6.07
N TRP A 164 10.94 21.44 -6.11
CA TRP A 164 9.76 22.25 -5.79
C TRP A 164 8.97 21.73 -4.58
N SER A 165 8.91 20.41 -4.39
CA SER A 165 8.11 19.79 -3.31
C SER A 165 8.86 19.64 -1.98
N GLY A 166 10.21 19.63 -2.02
CA GLY A 166 11.04 19.21 -0.90
C GLY A 166 10.92 17.71 -0.54
N TYR A 167 10.16 16.92 -1.32
CA TYR A 167 9.91 15.52 -1.06
C TYR A 167 11.14 14.66 -1.37
N ALA A 168 11.60 13.90 -0.36
CA ALA A 168 12.87 13.17 -0.42
C ALA A 168 12.78 11.81 -1.13
N LEU A 169 11.59 11.37 -1.54
CA LEU A 169 11.37 10.06 -2.17
C LEU A 169 10.89 10.20 -3.62
N SER A 170 11.33 11.23 -4.33
CA SER A 170 11.10 11.36 -5.78
C SER A 170 12.02 10.40 -6.54
N ALA A 171 11.52 9.86 -7.65
CA ALA A 171 12.32 9.09 -8.60
C ALA A 171 12.72 9.91 -9.84
N TRP A 172 12.63 11.24 -9.76
CA TRP A 172 13.01 12.19 -10.82
C TRP A 172 14.24 13.01 -10.42
N GLY A 173 15.23 13.06 -11.32
CA GLY A 173 16.45 13.83 -11.16
C GLY A 173 16.20 15.34 -11.32
N SER A 174 17.18 16.13 -10.87
CA SER A 174 17.20 17.58 -11.08
C SER A 174 17.29 17.99 -12.55
N ASP A 175 17.64 17.05 -13.43
CA ASP A 175 17.63 17.20 -14.88
C ASP A 175 16.23 17.00 -15.51
N GLY A 176 15.20 16.77 -14.69
CA GLY A 176 13.82 16.56 -15.14
C GLY A 176 13.56 15.17 -15.73
N LYS A 177 14.46 14.20 -15.50
CA LYS A 177 14.34 12.84 -16.05
C LYS A 177 14.12 11.78 -14.96
N PRO A 178 13.48 10.65 -15.30
CA PRO A 178 13.49 9.45 -14.46
C PRO A 178 14.90 9.06 -14.03
N THR A 179 15.09 8.79 -12.75
CA THR A 179 16.31 8.17 -12.22
C THR A 179 16.33 6.67 -12.49
N LYS A 180 17.47 6.02 -12.19
CA LYS A 180 17.63 4.56 -12.27
C LYS A 180 16.56 3.80 -11.48
N ALA A 181 16.00 4.38 -10.41
CA ALA A 181 14.95 3.76 -9.61
C ALA A 181 13.81 3.15 -10.46
N LEU A 182 13.32 3.91 -11.44
CA LEU A 182 12.17 3.49 -12.26
C LEU A 182 12.50 2.41 -13.29
N GLU A 183 13.77 2.09 -13.49
CA GLU A 183 14.15 0.95 -14.33
C GLU A 183 13.76 -0.39 -13.70
N ALA A 184 13.50 -0.44 -12.39
CA ALA A 184 13.03 -1.65 -11.71
C ALA A 184 11.69 -2.17 -12.27
N PHE A 185 10.85 -1.27 -12.81
CA PHE A 185 9.55 -1.62 -13.40
C PHE A 185 9.62 -2.10 -14.85
N LYS A 186 10.82 -2.11 -15.47
CA LYS A 186 11.01 -2.65 -16.84
C LYS A 186 11.14 -4.18 -16.87
N ASN A 187 11.30 -4.82 -15.71
CA ASN A 187 11.59 -6.25 -15.53
C ASN A 187 10.44 -6.99 -14.83
#